data_AF-A0A7K4D2F0-F1
#
_entry.id   AF-A0A7K4D2F0-F1
#
_cell.length_a   1.000
_cell.length_b   1.000
_cell.length_c   1.000
_cell.angle_alpha   90.00
_cell.angle_beta   90.00
_cell.angle_gamma   90.00
#
_symmetry.space_group_name_H-M   'P 1'
#
loop_
_entity.id
_entity.type
_entity.pdbx_description
1 polymer ?
#
loop_
_entity_poly.entity_id
_entity_poly.type
_entity_poly.pdbx_seq_one_letter_code
_entity_poly.pdbx_strand_id
1 'polypeptide(L)' 'METKEIVAIEVTDERVSEGNKFNSLVNQAEENLPDQKIEKALGDGAFYRRDVFDQLQEKQIQPVINTRSNANAKARG' A
#
# COMPACT_ATOMS: atom_id res chain seq x y z
N MET A 1 -19.71 -4.84 15.83
CA MET A 1 -19.78 -3.54 15.15
C MET A 1 -18.60 -3.51 14.20
N GLU A 2 -18.84 -3.31 12.91
CA GLU A 2 -17.78 -2.92 11.97
C GLU A 2 -17.81 -1.39 11.89
N THR A 3 -16.79 -0.72 12.41
CA THR A 3 -16.63 0.74 12.31
C THR A 3 -15.80 1.05 11.08
N LYS A 4 -16.15 2.14 10.36
CA LYS A 4 -15.32 2.68 9.29
C LYS A 4 -14.48 3.80 9.88
N GLU A 5 -13.25 3.48 10.26
CA GLU A 5 -12.32 4.40 10.91
C GLU A 5 -11.21 4.81 9.94
N ILE A 6 -10.80 6.08 10.01
CA ILE A 6 -9.60 6.56 9.35
C ILE A 6 -8.46 6.37 10.35
N VAL A 7 -7.57 5.41 10.08
CA VAL A 7 -6.48 5.02 10.98
C VAL A 7 -5.11 5.57 10.55
N ALA A 8 -5.01 6.13 9.36
CA ALA A 8 -3.83 6.86 8.88
C ALA A 8 -4.24 7.85 7.79
N ILE A 9 -3.58 9.01 7.75
CA ILE A 9 -3.73 9.99 6.68
C ILE A 9 -2.38 10.64 6.41
N GLU A 10 -2.02 10.77 5.14
CA GLU A 10 -0.81 11.45 4.73
C GLU A 10 -1.15 12.56 3.75
N VAL A 11 -0.70 13.77 4.05
CA VAL A 11 -0.87 14.96 3.20
C VAL A 11 0.50 15.34 2.64
N THR A 12 0.60 15.43 1.32
CA THR A 12 1.85 15.71 0.60
C THR A 12 1.76 17.01 -0.19
N ASP A 13 2.91 17.67 -0.39
CA ASP A 13 3.06 18.75 -1.36
C ASP A 13 3.86 18.27 -2.60
N GLU A 14 3.96 19.10 -3.63
CA GLU A 14 4.63 18.75 -4.90
C GLU A 14 6.14 18.48 -4.81
N ARG A 15 6.77 18.70 -3.64
CA ARG A 15 8.21 18.51 -3.45
C ARG A 15 8.55 17.10 -2.99
N VAL A 16 7.56 16.29 -2.61
CA VAL A 16 7.79 14.93 -2.12
C VAL A 16 7.53 13.90 -3.20
N SER A 17 8.55 13.09 -3.49
CA SER A 17 8.39 11.92 -4.37
C SER A 17 7.35 10.95 -3.79
N GLU A 18 6.31 10.66 -4.58
CA GLU A 18 5.18 9.78 -4.23
C GLU A 18 5.59 8.32 -3.98
N GLY A 19 6.86 7.98 -4.25
CA GLY A 19 7.48 6.69 -4.01
C GLY A 19 7.07 6.09 -2.67
N ASN A 20 7.41 6.71 -1.55
CA ASN A 20 7.38 5.99 -0.28
C ASN A 20 6.11 6.19 0.57
N LYS A 21 5.08 6.83 0.00
CA LYS A 21 3.88 7.25 0.75
C LYS A 21 3.00 6.08 1.19
N PHE A 22 2.82 5.11 0.30
CA PHE A 22 2.10 3.88 0.65
C PHE A 22 2.69 3.20 1.88
N ASN A 23 4.03 3.09 1.91
CA ASN A 23 4.72 2.38 2.97
C ASN A 23 4.60 3.12 4.32
N SER A 24 4.62 4.45 4.28
CA SER A 24 4.38 5.28 5.46
C SER A 24 2.96 5.08 6.00
N LEU A 25 1.95 5.08 5.13
CA LEU A 25 0.55 4.86 5.52
C LEU A 25 0.33 3.49 6.18
N VAL A 26 0.91 2.42 5.64
CA VAL A 26 0.80 1.08 6.23
C VAL A 26 1.44 1.03 7.61
N ASN A 27 2.64 1.63 7.78
CA ASN A 27 3.30 1.67 9.08
C ASN A 27 2.50 2.48 10.11
N GLN A 28 2.00 3.66 9.73
CA GLN A 28 1.16 4.48 10.61
C GLN A 28 -0.12 3.75 11.02
N ALA A 29 -0.74 3.00 10.10
CA ALA A 29 -1.93 2.23 10.41
C ALA A 29 -1.65 1.11 11.42
N GLU A 30 -0.51 0.41 11.32
CA GLU A 30 -0.10 -0.59 12.32
C GLU A 30 0.22 0.04 13.68
N GLU A 31 0.90 1.19 13.70
CA GLU A 31 1.20 1.94 14.93
C GLU A 31 -0.08 2.41 15.66
N ASN A 32 -1.10 2.81 14.90
CA ASN A 32 -2.38 3.24 15.45
C ASN A 32 -3.31 2.06 15.82
N LEU A 33 -2.96 0.84 15.40
CA LEU A 33 -3.71 -0.39 15.66
C LEU A 33 -2.81 -1.48 16.26
N PRO A 34 -2.16 -1.24 17.43
CA PRO A 34 -1.12 -2.12 17.95
C PRO A 34 -1.61 -3.55 18.29
N ASP A 35 -2.90 -3.70 18.56
CA ASP A 35 -3.54 -4.99 18.89
C ASP A 35 -4.29 -5.63 17.70
N GLN A 36 -4.19 -5.04 16.50
CA GLN A 36 -4.87 -5.56 15.31
C GLN A 36 -3.89 -5.81 14.17
N LYS A 37 -4.24 -6.76 13.31
CA LYS A 37 -3.46 -7.06 12.10
C LYS A 37 -4.21 -6.58 10.87
N ILE A 38 -3.52 -5.84 10.02
CA ILE A 38 -4.05 -5.47 8.70
C ILE A 38 -4.09 -6.74 7.84
N GLU A 39 -5.28 -7.13 7.38
CA GLU A 39 -5.42 -8.34 6.55
C GLU A 39 -5.11 -8.06 5.08
N LYS A 40 -5.61 -6.94 4.55
CA LYS A 40 -5.59 -6.59 3.13
C LYS A 40 -5.30 -5.11 2.94
N ALA A 41 -4.55 -4.78 1.89
CA ALA A 41 -4.32 -3.40 1.46
C ALA A 41 -4.87 -3.20 0.04
N LEU A 42 -5.81 -2.27 -0.10
CA LEU A 42 -6.42 -1.93 -1.40
C LEU A 42 -5.70 -0.71 -1.99
N GLY A 43 -5.39 -0.76 -3.28
CA GLY A 43 -4.72 0.34 -3.98
C GLY A 43 -5.01 0.35 -5.47
N ASP A 44 -4.82 1.49 -6.11
CA ASP A 44 -4.90 1.60 -7.56
C ASP A 44 -3.58 1.24 -8.26
N GLY A 45 -3.55 1.36 -9.59
CA GLY A 45 -2.36 1.07 -10.38
C GLY A 45 -1.14 1.93 -10.04
N ALA A 46 -1.29 3.10 -9.40
CA ALA A 46 -0.13 3.91 -8.99
C ALA A 46 0.76 3.14 -8.01
N PHE A 47 0.16 2.32 -7.14
CA PHE A 47 0.85 1.48 -6.15
C PHE A 47 1.27 0.10 -6.67
N TYR A 48 1.01 -0.21 -7.95
CA TYR A 48 1.53 -1.44 -8.57
C TYR A 48 3.04 -1.31 -8.81
N ARG A 49 3.81 -1.48 -7.73
CA ARG A 49 5.27 -1.34 -7.72
C ARG A 49 5.88 -2.36 -6.77
N ARG A 50 7.08 -2.84 -7.11
CA ARG A 50 7.75 -3.93 -6.40
C ARG A 50 7.98 -3.64 -4.91
N ASP A 51 8.40 -2.43 -4.58
CA ASP A 51 8.65 -1.98 -3.20
C ASP A 51 7.40 -2.07 -2.31
N VAL A 52 6.22 -1.81 -2.86
CA VAL A 52 4.93 -1.96 -2.16
C VAL A 52 4.64 -3.44 -1.90
N PHE A 53 4.81 -4.29 -2.91
CA PHE A 53 4.57 -5.74 -2.76
C PHE A 53 5.56 -6.38 -1.78
N ASP A 54 6.84 -6.00 -1.83
CA ASP A 54 7.87 -6.51 -0.92
C ASP A 54 7.51 -6.16 0.54
N GLN A 55 7.11 -4.91 0.83
CA GLN A 55 6.69 -4.52 2.19
C GLN A 55 5.41 -5.23 2.66
N LEU A 56 4.39 -5.33 1.79
CA LEU A 56 3.15 -6.04 2.14
C LEU A 56 3.41 -7.52 2.41
N GLN A 57 4.34 -8.13 1.66
CA GLN A 57 4.77 -9.51 1.89
C GLN A 57 5.49 -9.66 3.24
N GLU A 58 6.43 -8.76 3.56
CA GLU A 58 7.13 -8.75 4.86
C GLU A 58 6.15 -8.63 6.03
N LYS A 59 5.11 -7.81 5.88
CA LYS A 59 4.06 -7.61 6.90
C LYS A 59 2.94 -8.66 6.85
N GLN A 60 2.99 -9.60 5.92
CA GLN A 60 1.95 -10.62 5.69
C GLN A 60 0.56 -10.01 5.45
N ILE A 61 0.51 -8.89 4.73
CA ILE A 61 -0.72 -8.21 4.33
C ILE A 61 -1.02 -8.60 2.88
N GLN A 62 -2.25 -9.01 2.59
CA GLN A 62 -2.63 -9.37 1.24
C GLN A 62 -2.75 -8.11 0.35
N PRO A 63 -1.99 -8.02 -0.76
CA PRO A 63 -2.15 -6.93 -1.72
C PRO A 63 -3.41 -7.14 -2.56
N VAL A 64 -4.28 -6.14 -2.60
CA VAL A 64 -5.45 -6.05 -3.50
C VAL A 64 -5.30 -4.78 -4.33
N ILE A 65 -4.24 -4.76 -5.14
CA ILE A 65 -3.81 -3.58 -5.92
C ILE A 65 -4.10 -3.82 -7.39
N ASN A 66 -4.79 -2.88 -8.03
CA ASN A 66 -5.06 -2.95 -9.47
C ASN A 66 -3.75 -2.98 -10.27
N THR A 67 -3.71 -3.80 -11.32
CA THR A 67 -2.60 -3.77 -12.27
C THR A 67 -2.59 -2.43 -13.01
N ARG A 68 -1.41 -1.88 -13.32
CA ARG A 68 -1.33 -0.74 -14.25
C ARG A 68 -1.80 -1.18 -15.63
N SER A 69 -2.55 -0.33 -16.33
CA SER A 69 -2.97 -0.56 -17.72
C SER A 69 -1.78 -0.82 -18.67
N ASN A 70 -0.59 -0.32 -18.31
CA ASN A 70 0.66 -0.48 -19.06
C ASN A 70 1.61 -1.54 -18.47
N ALA A 71 1.14 -2.39 -17.54
CA ALA A 71 1.90 -3.55 -17.06
C ALA A 71 1.94 -4.63 -18.16
N ASN A 72 2.59 -4.31 -19.28
CA ASN A 72 2.90 -5.29 -20.30
C ASN A 72 3.92 -6.26 -19.69
N ALA A 73 3.49 -7.50 -19.42
CA ALA A 73 4.39 -8.62 -19.27
C ALA A 73 5.08 -8.83 -20.62
N LYS A 74 6.13 -8.05 -20.91
CA LYS A 74 7.00 -8.33 -22.04
C LYS A 74 7.63 -9.69 -21.75
N ALA A 75 7.08 -10.73 -22.40
CA ALA A 75 7.67 -12.05 -22.42
C ALA A 75 9.15 -11.88 -22.77
N ARG A 76 10.04 -12.27 -21.85
CA ARG A 76 11.44 -12.48 -22.19
C ARG A 76 11.43 -13.73 -23.05
N GLY A 77 11.57 -13.52 -24.36
CA GLY A 77 11.67 -14.59 -25.35
C GLY A 77 12.85 -15.51 -25.10
#